data_AF-J9UWY4-F1
#
_entry.id   AF-J9UWY4-F1
#
_cell.length_a   1.000
_cell.length_b   1.000
_cell.length_c   1.000
_cell.angle_alpha   90.00
_cell.angle_beta   90.00
_cell.angle_gamma   90.00
#
_symmetry.space_group_name_H-M   'P 1'
#
loop_
_entity.id
_entity.type
_entity.pdbx_description
1 polymer ?
#
loop_
_entity_poly.entity_id
_entity_poly.type
_entity_poly.pdbx_seq_one_letter_code
_entity_poly.pdbx_strand_id
1 'polypeptide(L)'
;MLCGGNVEIDFKYINKNNKEIIEKLIEEENKKNSNVYIFGAGHVSLDLVDILNKLSFNCIVIDDREEFANKERFYNAYKIIVDDYENVFNKINITEKDYIIIVTRGHSYDYIVEKNALKTNAYYIGMIGSSKKIAALHNRLKEEEKYTDEMIKKVHAPIGMQIGAESTEEIAVSIAAELILKRAIFENRRKIKKQYA
;
A
#
# COMPACT_ATOMS: atom_id res chain seq x y z
N MET A 1 3.69 8.90 -22.27
CA MET A 1 2.73 9.49 -23.21
C MET A 1 2.94 8.82 -24.55
N LEU A 2 2.08 7.86 -24.85
CA LEU A 2 1.76 7.52 -26.24
C LEU A 2 0.54 8.40 -26.52
N CYS A 3 0.71 9.43 -27.35
CA CYS A 3 -0.39 10.26 -27.83
C CYS A 3 -0.54 9.94 -29.31
N GLY A 4 -1.70 9.41 -29.70
CA GLY A 4 -1.98 8.87 -31.04
C GLY A 4 -1.97 7.33 -31.10
N GLY A 5 -2.98 6.78 -31.79
CA GLY A 5 -3.21 5.35 -31.99
C GLY A 5 -4.66 5.10 -32.44
N ASN A 6 -4.92 3.96 -33.09
CA ASN A 6 -6.27 3.51 -33.36
C ASN A 6 -6.73 2.63 -32.20
N VAL A 7 -7.90 2.92 -31.65
CA VAL A 7 -8.54 2.10 -30.62
C VAL A 7 -9.77 1.48 -31.25
N GLU A 8 -9.85 0.16 -31.19
CA GLU A 8 -11.07 -0.56 -31.53
C GLU A 8 -11.89 -0.70 -30.24
N ILE A 9 -13.12 -0.17 -30.25
CA ILE A 9 -14.00 -0.15 -29.10
C ILE A 9 -15.14 -1.14 -29.38
N ASP A 10 -15.19 -2.21 -28.58
CA ASP A 10 -16.28 -3.17 -28.61
C ASP A 10 -17.26 -2.91 -27.46
N PHE A 11 -18.55 -2.91 -27.78
CA PHE A 11 -19.62 -2.84 -26.80
C PHE A 11 -20.26 -4.22 -26.64
N LYS A 12 -20.33 -4.71 -25.39
CA LYS A 12 -21.10 -5.91 -25.06
C LYS A 12 -22.25 -5.54 -24.13
N TYR A 13 -23.47 -5.87 -24.54
CA TYR A 13 -24.63 -5.73 -23.67
C TYR A 13 -24.60 -6.83 -22.60
N ILE A 14 -24.73 -6.41 -21.34
CA ILE A 14 -24.71 -7.35 -20.22
C ILE A 14 -26.09 -7.41 -19.55
N ASN A 15 -26.55 -8.64 -19.31
CA ASN A 15 -27.78 -8.94 -18.59
C ASN A 15 -27.52 -10.04 -17.54
N LYS A 16 -28.57 -10.45 -16.80
CA LYS A 16 -28.47 -11.46 -15.73
C LYS A 16 -27.89 -12.81 -16.19
N ASN A 17 -27.98 -13.16 -17.47
CA ASN A 17 -27.47 -14.44 -18.01
C ASN A 17 -25.95 -14.40 -18.24
N ASN A 18 -25.33 -13.23 -18.21
CA ASN A 18 -23.92 -13.01 -18.53
C ASN A 18 -23.11 -12.51 -17.30
N LYS A 19 -23.61 -12.77 -16.08
CA LYS A 19 -23.01 -12.29 -14.82
C LYS A 19 -21.56 -12.74 -14.66
N GLU A 20 -21.25 -13.98 -15.04
CA GLU A 20 -19.88 -14.54 -14.98
C GLU A 20 -18.88 -13.73 -15.81
N ILE A 21 -19.32 -13.10 -16.92
CA ILE A 21 -18.46 -12.26 -17.76
C ILE A 21 -18.05 -10.99 -16.99
N ILE A 22 -18.98 -10.37 -16.25
CA ILE A 22 -18.67 -9.22 -15.40
C ILE A 22 -17.68 -9.62 -14.31
N GLU A 23 -17.97 -10.71 -13.60
CA GLU A 23 -17.13 -11.17 -12.50
C GLU A 23 -15.71 -11.45 -13.00
N LYS A 24 -15.57 -12.07 -14.17
CA LYS A 24 -14.27 -12.31 -14.81
C LYS A 24 -13.54 -11.01 -15.21
N LEU A 25 -14.23 -10.05 -15.83
CA LEU A 25 -13.61 -8.77 -16.22
C LEU A 25 -13.15 -7.95 -15.00
N ILE A 26 -13.96 -7.94 -13.94
CA ILE A 26 -13.59 -7.31 -12.66
C ILE A 26 -12.38 -8.03 -12.06
N GLU A 27 -12.36 -9.36 -12.08
CA GLU A 27 -11.24 -10.13 -11.56
C GLU A 27 -9.96 -9.91 -12.37
N GLU A 28 -10.05 -9.82 -13.70
CA GLU A 28 -8.94 -9.49 -14.59
C GLU A 28 -8.39 -8.08 -14.32
N GLU A 29 -9.26 -7.09 -14.12
CA GLU A 29 -8.84 -5.74 -13.78
C GLU A 29 -8.20 -5.66 -12.39
N ASN A 30 -8.80 -6.33 -11.40
CA ASN A 30 -8.24 -6.46 -10.05
C ASN A 30 -6.91 -7.21 -10.03
N LYS A 31 -6.69 -8.16 -10.96
CA LYS A 31 -5.40 -8.84 -11.10
C LYS A 31 -4.30 -7.91 -11.62
N LYS A 32 -4.64 -6.90 -12.43
CA LYS A 32 -3.67 -5.90 -12.91
C LYS A 32 -3.26 -4.90 -11.84
N ASN A 33 -4.17 -4.53 -10.95
CA ASN A 33 -3.88 -3.58 -9.89
C ASN A 33 -3.11 -4.25 -8.74
N SER A 34 -2.12 -3.53 -8.20
CA SER A 34 -1.46 -3.91 -6.94
C SER A 34 -2.33 -3.48 -5.77
N ASN A 35 -2.47 -4.35 -4.77
CA ASN A 35 -3.12 -3.95 -3.53
C ASN A 35 -2.14 -3.17 -2.66
N VAL A 36 -2.64 -2.16 -1.97
CA VAL A 36 -1.89 -1.40 -0.98
C VAL A 36 -2.61 -1.55 0.36
N TYR A 37 -2.02 -2.37 1.23
CA TYR A 37 -2.49 -2.60 2.59
C TYR A 37 -1.97 -1.47 3.49
N ILE A 38 -2.87 -0.58 3.90
CA ILE A 38 -2.57 0.61 4.69
C ILE A 38 -2.99 0.35 6.12
N PHE A 39 -2.01 0.13 6.99
CA PHE A 39 -2.21 -0.08 8.42
C PHE A 39 -2.19 1.25 9.15
N GLY A 40 -3.35 1.63 9.69
CA GLY A 40 -3.65 2.93 10.26
C GLY A 40 -4.65 3.69 9.40
N ALA A 41 -5.72 4.18 10.02
CA ALA A 41 -6.77 4.99 9.40
C ALA A 41 -6.69 6.46 9.84
N GLY A 42 -5.48 6.98 10.08
CA GLY A 42 -5.23 8.38 10.44
C GLY A 42 -5.40 9.36 9.28
N HIS A 43 -5.06 10.63 9.49
CA HIS A 43 -5.17 11.70 8.48
C HIS A 43 -4.29 11.44 7.25
N VAL A 44 -3.03 11.02 7.44
CA VAL A 44 -2.13 10.65 6.34
C VAL A 44 -2.75 9.58 5.43
N SER A 45 -3.38 8.56 6.02
CA SER A 45 -4.04 7.50 5.26
C SER A 45 -5.22 8.01 4.45
N LEU A 46 -5.99 8.98 4.98
CA LEU A 46 -7.13 9.58 4.30
C LEU A 46 -6.67 10.24 2.99
N ASP A 47 -5.67 11.12 3.07
CA ASP A 47 -5.12 11.82 1.91
C ASP A 47 -4.43 10.86 0.93
N LEU A 48 -3.71 9.85 1.47
CA LEU A 48 -3.01 8.86 0.67
C LEU A 48 -3.96 7.99 -0.15
N VAL A 49 -5.07 7.54 0.45
CA VAL A 49 -6.07 6.72 -0.25
C VAL A 49 -6.67 7.48 -1.43
N ASP A 50 -6.99 8.76 -1.27
CA ASP A 50 -7.51 9.62 -2.34
C ASP A 50 -6.57 9.72 -3.53
N ILE A 51 -5.27 9.86 -3.27
CA ILE A 51 -4.24 9.94 -4.31
C ILE A 51 -4.04 8.57 -4.97
N LEU A 52 -3.88 7.51 -4.18
CA LEU A 52 -3.56 6.17 -4.69
C LEU A 52 -4.69 5.57 -5.52
N ASN A 53 -5.96 5.82 -5.17
CA ASN A 53 -7.10 5.38 -5.95
C ASN A 53 -7.10 5.98 -7.37
N LYS A 54 -6.73 7.26 -7.52
CA LYS A 54 -6.58 7.91 -8.83
C LYS A 54 -5.42 7.34 -9.65
N LEU A 55 -4.50 6.64 -9.00
CA LEU A 55 -3.30 6.04 -9.60
C LEU A 55 -3.45 4.53 -9.86
N SER A 56 -4.66 3.99 -9.76
CA SER A 56 -4.98 2.56 -9.97
C SER A 56 -4.28 1.63 -8.97
N PHE A 57 -4.19 2.04 -7.71
CA PHE A 57 -3.86 1.16 -6.59
C PHE A 57 -5.15 0.77 -5.86
N ASN A 58 -5.28 -0.51 -5.51
CA ASN A 58 -6.42 -1.00 -4.73
C ASN A 58 -6.12 -0.80 -3.24
N CYS A 59 -6.61 0.30 -2.66
CA CYS A 59 -6.32 0.62 -1.26
C CYS A 59 -7.18 -0.20 -0.29
N ILE A 60 -6.52 -0.94 0.60
CA ILE A 60 -7.14 -1.72 1.66
C ILE A 60 -6.74 -1.07 2.98
N VAL A 61 -7.69 -0.43 3.67
CA VAL A 61 -7.43 0.29 4.92
C VAL A 61 -7.73 -0.61 6.10
N ILE A 62 -6.80 -0.71 7.05
CA ILE A 62 -6.91 -1.52 8.26
C ILE A 62 -6.67 -0.64 9.49
N ASP A 63 -7.60 -0.64 10.45
CA ASP A 63 -7.42 -0.01 11.77
C ASP A 63 -8.32 -0.74 12.78
N ASP A 64 -7.93 -0.74 14.06
CA ASP A 64 -8.69 -1.37 15.15
C ASP A 64 -9.87 -0.52 15.63
N ARG A 65 -10.01 0.70 15.10
CA ARG A 65 -11.03 1.69 15.48
C ARG A 65 -12.04 1.93 14.36
N GLU A 66 -13.27 1.50 14.57
CA GLU A 66 -14.38 1.65 13.60
C GLU A 66 -14.68 3.12 13.28
N GLU A 67 -14.56 4.02 14.25
CA GLU A 67 -14.77 5.46 14.05
C GLU A 67 -13.70 6.08 13.13
N PHE A 68 -12.56 5.40 12.94
CA PHE A 68 -11.57 5.77 11.95
C PHE A 68 -11.72 4.99 10.65
N ALA A 69 -11.77 3.66 10.70
CA ALA A 69 -11.85 2.79 9.52
C ALA A 69 -13.31 2.56 9.10
N ASN A 70 -13.94 3.56 8.47
CA ASN A 70 -15.31 3.46 7.97
C ASN A 70 -15.48 4.09 6.58
N LYS A 71 -16.64 3.79 5.96
CA LYS A 71 -16.98 4.22 4.61
C LYS A 71 -17.23 5.72 4.47
N GLU A 72 -17.58 6.42 5.55
CA GLU A 72 -17.79 7.87 5.49
C GLU A 72 -16.45 8.59 5.26
N ARG A 73 -15.39 8.11 5.94
CA ARG A 73 -14.03 8.63 5.75
C ARG A 73 -13.37 8.07 4.50
N PHE A 74 -13.42 6.75 4.30
CA PHE A 74 -12.71 6.06 3.22
C PHE A 74 -13.66 5.59 2.11
N TYR A 75 -14.51 6.48 1.61
CA TYR A 75 -15.59 6.16 0.66
C TYR A 75 -15.10 5.57 -0.67
N ASN A 76 -13.85 5.83 -1.03
CA ASN A 76 -13.20 5.36 -2.26
C ASN A 76 -12.20 4.22 -2.02
N ALA A 77 -11.95 3.80 -0.77
CA ALA A 77 -11.08 2.65 -0.52
C ALA A 77 -11.66 1.38 -1.16
N TYR A 78 -10.79 0.54 -1.73
CA TYR A 78 -11.19 -0.74 -2.31
C TYR A 78 -11.80 -1.66 -1.25
N LYS A 79 -11.21 -1.67 -0.05
CA LYS A 79 -11.73 -2.41 1.10
C LYS A 79 -11.35 -1.71 2.40
N ILE A 80 -12.20 -1.82 3.40
CA ILE A 80 -11.96 -1.35 4.77
C ILE A 80 -12.09 -2.56 5.70
N ILE A 81 -11.13 -2.75 6.59
CA ILE A 81 -11.08 -3.86 7.54
C ILE A 81 -10.94 -3.25 8.94
N VAL A 82 -11.94 -3.47 9.79
CA VAL A 82 -11.89 -3.10 11.21
C VAL A 82 -11.48 -4.33 11.99
N ASP A 83 -10.23 -4.35 12.45
CA ASP A 83 -9.65 -5.53 13.10
C ASP A 83 -8.36 -5.15 13.84
N ASP A 84 -7.97 -5.97 14.81
CA ASP A 84 -6.71 -5.78 15.51
C ASP A 84 -5.49 -6.16 14.65
N TYR A 85 -4.37 -5.49 14.87
CA TYR A 85 -3.16 -5.69 14.08
C TYR A 85 -2.44 -7.02 14.38
N GLU A 86 -2.77 -7.72 15.47
CA GLU A 86 -2.18 -9.03 15.78
C GLU A 86 -2.79 -10.14 14.93
N ASN A 87 -4.10 -10.08 14.69
CA ASN A 87 -4.86 -11.15 14.05
C ASN A 87 -5.14 -10.90 12.56
N VAL A 88 -5.17 -9.65 12.10
CA VAL A 88 -5.59 -9.31 10.73
C VAL A 88 -4.72 -9.98 9.66
N PHE A 89 -3.43 -10.21 9.93
CA PHE A 89 -2.52 -10.89 9.00
C PHE A 89 -2.95 -12.34 8.68
N ASN A 90 -3.72 -12.99 9.56
CA ASN A 90 -4.27 -14.33 9.31
C ASN A 90 -5.50 -14.31 8.39
N LYS A 91 -6.07 -13.13 8.13
CA LYS A 91 -7.33 -12.93 7.40
C LYS A 91 -7.13 -12.25 6.03
N ILE A 92 -5.91 -11.81 5.73
CA ILE A 92 -5.54 -11.14 4.49
C ILE A 92 -4.54 -11.98 3.71
N ASN A 93 -4.55 -11.85 2.38
CA ASN A 93 -3.63 -12.55 1.50
C ASN A 93 -2.71 -11.55 0.78
N ILE A 94 -1.49 -11.39 1.30
CA ILE A 94 -0.50 -10.47 0.76
C ILE A 94 0.43 -11.22 -0.19
N THR A 95 0.48 -10.76 -1.44
CA THR A 95 1.24 -11.38 -2.54
C THR A 95 2.48 -10.57 -2.93
N GLU A 96 3.31 -11.13 -3.80
CA GLU A 96 4.55 -10.55 -4.33
C GLU A 96 4.39 -9.32 -5.23
N LYS A 97 3.15 -8.90 -5.49
CA LYS A 97 2.84 -7.63 -6.19
C LYS A 97 2.26 -6.55 -5.28
N ASP A 98 2.02 -6.87 -4.01
CA ASP A 98 1.31 -6.01 -3.06
C ASP A 98 2.27 -5.17 -2.21
N TYR A 99 1.72 -4.09 -1.66
CA TYR A 99 2.42 -3.09 -0.87
C TYR A 99 1.85 -3.07 0.55
N ILE A 100 2.72 -2.91 1.55
CA ILE A 100 2.34 -2.68 2.94
C ILE A 100 2.83 -1.29 3.34
N ILE A 101 1.91 -0.48 3.87
CA ILE A 101 2.17 0.87 4.33
C ILE A 101 1.80 0.96 5.81
N ILE A 102 2.78 1.29 6.65
CA ILE A 102 2.62 1.35 8.10
C ILE A 102 2.56 2.83 8.51
N VAL A 103 1.35 3.27 8.86
CA VAL A 103 1.00 4.65 9.22
C VAL A 103 0.08 4.65 10.45
N THR A 104 0.42 3.82 11.43
CA THR A 104 -0.41 3.61 12.62
C THR A 104 -0.30 4.76 13.63
N ARG A 105 -1.12 4.70 14.69
CA ARG A 105 -1.17 5.68 15.77
C ARG A 105 -0.01 5.63 16.78
N GLY A 106 1.03 4.81 16.57
CA GLY A 106 2.21 4.87 17.45
C GLY A 106 3.10 3.62 17.48
N HIS A 107 4.18 3.75 18.26
CA HIS A 107 5.31 2.80 18.33
C HIS A 107 4.93 1.33 18.54
N SER A 108 3.97 1.04 19.41
CA SER A 108 3.58 -0.34 19.73
C SER A 108 2.90 -1.02 18.55
N TYR A 109 2.03 -0.30 17.84
CA TYR A 109 1.31 -0.83 16.69
C TYR A 109 2.18 -0.92 15.45
N ASP A 110 3.06 0.07 15.21
CA ASP A 110 4.04 -0.03 14.14
C ASP A 110 4.92 -1.28 14.31
N TYR A 111 5.34 -1.59 15.54
CA TYR A 111 6.10 -2.79 15.85
C TYR A 111 5.35 -4.08 15.51
N ILE A 112 4.07 -4.18 15.93
CA ILE A 112 3.23 -5.36 15.65
C ILE A 112 3.05 -5.55 14.14
N VAL A 113 2.77 -4.46 13.43
CA VAL A 113 2.54 -4.50 11.98
C VAL A 113 3.83 -4.86 11.25
N GLU A 114 4.95 -4.20 11.55
CA GLU A 114 6.23 -4.44 10.87
C GLU A 114 6.75 -5.86 11.11
N LYS A 115 6.65 -6.35 12.36
CA LYS A 115 6.97 -7.74 12.72
C LYS A 115 6.23 -8.75 11.84
N ASN A 116 4.95 -8.53 11.57
CA ASN A 116 4.16 -9.45 10.74
C ASN A 116 4.36 -9.20 9.25
N ALA A 117 4.50 -7.93 8.83
CA ALA A 117 4.76 -7.54 7.44
C ALA A 117 6.05 -8.20 6.91
N LEU A 118 7.10 -8.25 7.71
CA LEU A 118 8.40 -8.85 7.36
C LEU A 118 8.35 -10.37 7.11
N LYS A 119 7.26 -11.04 7.51
CA LYS A 119 7.00 -12.47 7.25
C LYS A 119 6.22 -12.71 5.96
N THR A 120 5.74 -11.64 5.32
CA THR A 120 4.95 -11.74 4.08
C THR A 120 5.84 -11.71 2.85
N ASN A 121 5.24 -12.00 1.70
CA ASN A 121 5.90 -11.85 0.39
C ASN A 121 5.69 -10.47 -0.23
N ALA A 122 5.23 -9.46 0.51
CA ALA A 122 4.96 -8.13 -0.04
C ALA A 122 6.12 -7.62 -0.89
N TYR A 123 5.80 -7.04 -2.05
CA TYR A 123 6.82 -6.43 -2.92
C TYR A 123 7.54 -5.28 -2.21
N TYR A 124 6.79 -4.53 -1.42
CA TYR A 124 7.27 -3.33 -0.77
C TYR A 124 6.63 -3.17 0.61
N ILE A 125 7.47 -2.82 1.59
CA ILE A 125 7.04 -2.46 2.94
C ILE A 125 7.63 -1.09 3.23
N GLY A 126 6.79 -0.12 3.59
CA GLY A 126 7.25 1.19 4.01
C GLY A 126 6.55 1.65 5.27
N MET A 127 7.29 2.35 6.13
CA MET A 127 6.81 2.81 7.42
C MET A 127 7.10 4.30 7.62
N ILE A 128 6.11 5.04 8.12
CA ILE A 128 6.28 6.43 8.55
C ILE A 128 6.95 6.51 9.93
N GLY A 129 7.80 7.50 10.13
CA GLY A 129 8.33 7.79 11.46
C GLY A 129 9.60 8.63 11.40
N SER A 130 9.96 9.22 12.54
CA SER A 130 11.27 9.87 12.68
C SER A 130 12.37 8.81 12.73
N SER A 131 13.59 9.17 12.30
CA SER A 131 14.74 8.25 12.33
C SER A 131 14.98 7.65 13.73
N LYS A 132 14.76 8.44 14.79
CA LYS A 132 14.87 7.98 16.19
C LYS A 132 13.82 6.92 16.51
N LYS A 133 12.57 7.12 16.08
CA LYS A 133 11.47 6.18 16.29
C LYS A 133 11.72 4.86 15.57
N ILE A 134 12.15 4.95 14.31
CA ILE A 134 12.47 3.81 13.45
C ILE A 134 13.62 3.00 14.07
N ALA A 135 14.70 3.65 14.48
CA ALA A 135 15.84 2.98 15.10
C ALA A 135 15.46 2.22 16.39
N ALA A 136 14.63 2.82 17.25
CA ALA A 136 14.15 2.16 18.46
C ALA A 136 13.31 0.92 18.15
N LEU A 137 12.42 1.00 17.16
CA LEU A 137 11.60 -0.12 16.72
C LEU A 137 12.47 -1.26 16.12
N HIS A 138 13.39 -0.92 15.22
CA HIS A 138 14.29 -1.91 14.63
C HIS A 138 15.19 -2.59 15.67
N ASN A 139 15.69 -1.86 16.67
CA ASN A 139 16.44 -2.47 17.78
C ASN A 139 15.58 -3.47 18.56
N ARG A 140 14.34 -3.10 18.85
CA ARG A 140 13.38 -4.00 19.50
C ARG A 140 13.13 -5.27 18.69
N LEU A 141 12.95 -5.17 17.37
CA LEU A 141 12.80 -6.33 16.48
C LEU A 141 14.03 -7.25 16.51
N LYS A 142 15.24 -6.69 16.57
CA LYS A 142 16.48 -7.49 16.71
C LYS A 142 16.57 -8.19 18.06
N GLU A 143 16.21 -7.51 19.13
CA GLU A 143 16.32 -8.02 20.50
C GLU A 143 15.28 -9.08 20.81
N GLU A 144 14.00 -8.81 20.51
CA GLU A 144 12.86 -9.67 20.84
C GLU A 144 12.63 -10.77 19.79
N GLU A 145 12.69 -10.44 18.49
CA GLU A 145 12.31 -11.36 17.40
C GLU A 145 13.51 -11.95 16.65
N LYS A 146 14.73 -11.53 17.01
CA LYS A 146 16.00 -11.96 16.37
C LYS A 146 16.07 -11.66 14.87
N TYR A 147 15.42 -10.59 14.43
CA TYR A 147 15.51 -10.16 13.03
C TYR A 147 16.91 -9.65 12.70
N THR A 148 17.40 -10.02 11.51
CA THR A 148 18.71 -9.58 11.03
C THR A 148 18.62 -8.18 10.41
N ASP A 149 19.77 -7.52 10.27
CA ASP A 149 19.86 -6.27 9.51
C ASP A 149 19.38 -6.43 8.06
N GLU A 150 19.58 -7.59 7.46
CA GLU A 150 19.12 -7.87 6.10
C GLU A 150 17.59 -7.94 6.00
N MET A 151 16.94 -8.55 7.00
CA MET A 151 15.48 -8.55 7.07
C MET A 151 14.94 -7.14 7.25
N ILE A 152 15.50 -6.37 8.18
CA ILE A 152 15.06 -5.00 8.49
C ILE A 152 15.28 -4.06 7.30
N LYS A 153 16.37 -4.23 6.52
CA LYS A 153 16.63 -3.45 5.30
C LYS A 153 15.55 -3.59 4.22
N LYS A 154 14.65 -4.58 4.31
CA LYS A 154 13.50 -4.70 3.42
C LYS A 154 12.44 -3.62 3.68
N VAL A 155 12.46 -2.98 4.85
CA VAL A 155 11.51 -1.93 5.22
C VAL A 155 12.08 -0.57 4.83
N HIS A 156 11.31 0.18 4.03
CA HIS A 156 11.59 1.56 3.67
C HIS A 156 11.07 2.50 4.77
N ALA A 157 11.98 2.93 5.64
CA ALA A 157 11.65 3.78 6.78
C ALA A 157 12.70 4.90 6.95
N PRO A 158 12.33 6.20 6.88
CA PRO A 158 10.97 6.68 6.62
C PRO A 158 10.54 6.42 5.17
N ILE A 159 9.27 6.08 5.00
CA ILE A 159 8.61 6.01 3.69
C ILE A 159 8.41 7.41 3.10
N GLY A 160 8.52 7.51 1.78
CA GLY A 160 8.24 8.70 1.00
C GLY A 160 9.50 9.30 0.36
N MET A 161 9.31 9.95 -0.79
CA MET A 161 10.33 10.78 -1.42
C MET A 161 10.75 11.95 -0.51
N GLN A 162 12.05 12.24 -0.44
CA GLN A 162 12.60 13.36 0.33
C GLN A 162 12.34 14.69 -0.37
N ILE A 163 11.11 15.21 -0.20
CA ILE A 163 10.65 16.48 -0.82
C ILE A 163 10.43 17.60 0.21
N GLY A 164 10.79 17.39 1.47
CA GLY A 164 10.54 18.35 2.55
C GLY A 164 9.06 18.46 2.93
N ALA A 165 8.31 17.37 2.83
CA ALA A 165 6.88 17.33 3.16
C ALA A 165 6.62 17.57 4.66
N GLU A 166 5.66 18.44 4.99
CA GLU A 166 5.27 18.75 6.37
C GLU A 166 3.79 18.44 6.64
N SER A 167 2.91 18.76 5.69
CA SER A 167 1.47 18.49 5.78
C SER A 167 1.12 17.04 5.46
N THR A 168 -0.06 16.57 5.88
CA THR A 168 -0.48 15.19 5.62
C THR A 168 -0.67 14.93 4.12
N GLU A 169 -1.11 15.93 3.37
CA GLU A 169 -1.28 15.90 1.93
C GLU A 169 0.08 15.82 1.21
N GLU A 170 1.08 16.61 1.64
CA GLU A 170 2.44 16.54 1.07
C GLU A 170 3.10 15.19 1.39
N ILE A 171 2.91 14.68 2.61
CA ILE A 171 3.40 13.35 3.00
C ILE A 171 2.73 12.28 2.12
N ALA A 172 1.43 12.37 1.89
CA ALA A 172 0.69 11.46 1.03
C ALA A 172 1.20 11.50 -0.42
N VAL A 173 1.49 12.69 -0.97
CA VAL A 173 2.10 12.85 -2.31
C VAL A 173 3.51 12.22 -2.34
N SER A 174 4.32 12.47 -1.32
CA SER A 174 5.66 11.91 -1.18
C SER A 174 5.65 10.38 -1.18
N ILE A 175 4.74 9.78 -0.42
CA ILE A 175 4.53 8.32 -0.38
C ILE A 175 4.05 7.82 -1.73
N ALA A 176 3.00 8.43 -2.31
CA ALA A 176 2.45 8.02 -3.60
C ALA A 176 3.51 8.08 -4.73
N ALA A 177 4.38 9.09 -4.73
CA ALA A 177 5.49 9.20 -5.67
C ALA A 177 6.48 8.04 -5.53
N GLU A 178 6.80 7.63 -4.30
CA GLU A 178 7.64 6.45 -4.06
C GLU A 178 6.96 5.15 -4.54
N LEU A 179 5.68 4.96 -4.26
CA LEU A 179 4.94 3.77 -4.71
C LEU A 179 4.87 3.69 -6.24
N ILE A 180 4.71 4.83 -6.93
CA ILE A 180 4.78 4.90 -8.40
C ILE A 180 6.15 4.42 -8.89
N LEU A 181 7.24 4.88 -8.27
CA LEU A 181 8.60 4.48 -8.63
C LEU A 181 8.79 2.97 -8.43
N LYS A 182 8.35 2.44 -7.29
CA LYS A 182 8.43 1.01 -6.97
C LYS A 182 7.65 0.17 -7.96
N ARG A 183 6.41 0.55 -8.28
CA ARG A 183 5.61 -0.10 -9.33
C ARG A 183 6.28 -0.04 -10.70
N ALA A 184 6.87 1.10 -11.07
CA ALA A 184 7.58 1.24 -12.33
C ALA A 184 8.81 0.32 -12.44
N ILE A 185 9.52 0.10 -11.33
CA ILE A 185 10.65 -0.84 -11.24
C ILE A 185 10.14 -2.28 -11.35
N PHE A 186 9.13 -2.66 -10.56
CA PHE A 186 8.50 -3.99 -10.61
C PHE A 186 8.05 -4.39 -12.02
N GLU A 187 7.34 -3.49 -12.70
CA GLU A 187 6.84 -3.69 -14.05
C GLU A 187 7.91 -3.48 -15.14
N ASN A 188 9.17 -3.23 -14.78
CA ASN A 188 10.28 -3.01 -15.72
C ASN A 188 10.01 -1.90 -16.76
N ARG A 189 9.37 -0.79 -16.35
CA ARG A 189 9.00 0.31 -17.27
C ARG A 189 10.25 0.95 -17.88
N ARG A 190 10.30 1.00 -19.23
CA ARG A 190 11.48 1.39 -20.05
C ARG A 190 12.22 2.67 -19.64
N LYS A 191 11.53 3.65 -19.04
CA LYS A 191 12.13 4.96 -18.68
C LYS A 191 13.05 4.90 -17.45
N ILE A 192 12.89 3.92 -16.55
CA ILE A 192 13.71 3.82 -15.33
C ILE A 192 15.12 3.28 -15.63
N LYS A 193 15.27 2.40 -16.64
CA LYS A 193 16.57 1.81 -17.04
C LYS A 193 17.65 2.84 -17.44
N LYS A 194 17.27 4.09 -17.76
CA LYS A 194 18.22 5.14 -18.17
C LYS A 194 18.69 6.05 -17.04
N GLN A 195 18.02 6.04 -15.89
CA GLN A 195 18.27 7.00 -14.80
C GLN A 195 18.90 6.37 -13.54
N TYR A 196 18.84 5.04 -13.41
CA TYR A 196 19.36 4.29 -12.27
C TYR A 196 20.28 3.11 -12.70
N ALA A 197 20.89 3.22 -13.88
CA ALA A 197 21.90 2.30 -14.39
C ALA A 197 23.29 2.97 -14.36
#